data_AF-A0A2N2DS79-F1
#
_entry.id   AF-A0A2N2DS79-F1
#
_cell.length_a   1.000
_cell.length_b   1.000
_cell.length_c   1.000
_cell.angle_alpha   90.00
_cell.angle_beta   90.00
_cell.angle_gamma   90.00
#
_symmetry.space_group_name_H-M   'P 1'
#
loop_
_entity.id
_entity.type
_entity.pdbx_description
1 polymer ?
#
loop_
_entity_poly.entity_id
_entity_poly.type
_entity_poly.pdbx_seq_one_letter_code
_entity_poly.pdbx_strand_id
1 'polypeptide(L)'
;MKECNQNVIPFPKIRRHEIGRNDPCPCGSGKKYKKCCALIDEAQTAQLSSDECRLFYETWYGLLGYVNERKGVVKSRIRAKYPNPVDDMKIHKVREALWNDPYLIDEYLNATELPQEKIDIVKLWRTNHIKGDFFIFEYTPEYAVVLGSNAKGEDRLYGIKGISTSVANAMHERLPLHVETVLLPFKNKIVYDCFIGTNSIGFGDGAIAMLRGICDKARRHGIITSLD
;
A
#
# COMPACT_ATOMS: atom_id res chain seq x y z
N MET A 1 4.32 -5.95 -38.47
CA MET A 1 3.23 -6.36 -37.56
C MET A 1 3.87 -7.09 -36.40
N LYS A 2 3.87 -6.50 -35.19
CA LYS A 2 4.29 -7.16 -33.95
C LYS A 2 3.00 -7.51 -33.21
N GLU A 3 2.79 -8.78 -32.92
CA GLU A 3 1.67 -9.25 -32.11
C GLU A 3 1.68 -8.50 -30.77
N CYS A 4 0.63 -7.71 -30.53
CA CYS A 4 0.43 -7.04 -29.26
C CYS A 4 -0.10 -8.09 -28.29
N ASN A 5 0.72 -8.49 -27.32
CA ASN A 5 0.34 -9.41 -26.27
C ASN A 5 -0.86 -8.81 -25.52
N GLN A 6 -2.06 -9.39 -25.69
CA GLN A 6 -3.33 -8.85 -25.22
C GLN A 6 -3.45 -8.76 -23.67
N ASN A 7 -2.41 -9.17 -22.94
CA ASN A 7 -2.34 -9.15 -21.48
C ASN A 7 -1.61 -7.93 -20.88
N VAL A 8 -1.15 -6.97 -21.69
CA VAL A 8 -0.55 -5.75 -21.15
C VAL A 8 -1.65 -4.79 -20.70
N ILE A 9 -2.09 -4.90 -19.44
CA ILE A 9 -2.91 -3.84 -18.84
C ILE A 9 -1.99 -2.65 -18.58
N PRO A 10 -2.23 -1.47 -19.19
CA PRO A 10 -1.47 -0.28 -18.88
C PRO A 10 -1.84 0.16 -17.46
N PHE A 11 -0.92 -0.05 -16.51
CA PHE A 11 -1.02 0.60 -15.21
C PHE A 11 -0.93 2.11 -15.45
N PRO A 12 -1.87 2.92 -14.92
CA PRO A 12 -1.79 4.37 -15.06
C PRO A 12 -0.49 4.81 -14.41
N LYS A 13 0.43 5.28 -15.25
CA LYS A 13 1.64 5.94 -14.77
C LYS A 13 1.18 7.25 -14.15
N ILE A 14 1.19 7.32 -12.83
CA ILE A 14 0.97 8.58 -12.11
C ILE A 14 1.96 9.58 -12.71
N ARG A 15 1.46 10.67 -13.32
CA ARG A 15 2.30 11.72 -13.92
C ARG A 15 3.04 12.41 -12.79
N ARG A 16 4.24 11.93 -12.46
CA ARG A 16 5.12 12.52 -11.46
C ARG A 16 6.14 13.43 -12.12
N HIS A 17 6.69 14.35 -11.34
CA HIS A 17 7.85 15.13 -11.75
C HIS A 17 8.98 14.14 -12.10
N GLU A 18 9.53 14.25 -13.30
CA GLU A 18 10.61 13.35 -13.73
C GLU A 18 11.88 13.69 -12.93
N ILE A 19 12.27 12.80 -12.01
CA ILE A 19 13.52 12.94 -11.27
C ILE A 19 14.67 12.55 -12.21
N GLY A 20 15.61 13.46 -12.42
CA GLY A 20 16.79 13.19 -13.22
C GLY A 20 17.62 12.08 -12.59
N ARG A 21 18.10 11.12 -13.40
CA ARG A 21 18.90 9.96 -12.93
C ARG A 21 20.10 10.35 -12.05
N ASN A 22 20.68 11.54 -12.27
CA ASN A 22 21.84 12.01 -11.52
C ASN A 22 21.51 12.94 -10.33
N ASP A 23 20.24 13.31 -10.16
CA ASP A 23 19.80 14.21 -9.09
C ASP A 23 19.90 13.53 -7.73
N PRO A 24 20.01 14.29 -6.62
CA PRO A 24 19.89 13.73 -5.28
C PRO A 24 18.59 12.94 -5.15
N CYS A 25 18.68 11.74 -4.57
CA CYS A 25 17.51 10.90 -4.39
C CYS A 25 16.53 11.55 -3.40
N PRO A 26 15.23 11.67 -3.73
CA PRO A 26 14.27 12.40 -2.90
C PRO A 26 14.06 11.76 -1.52
N CYS A 27 14.36 10.46 -1.36
CA CYS A 27 14.31 9.78 -0.07
C CYS A 27 15.30 10.34 0.98
N GLY A 28 16.20 11.24 0.59
CA GLY A 28 17.14 11.88 1.51
C GLY A 28 18.34 11.00 1.88
N SER A 29 18.60 9.93 1.13
CA SER A 29 19.74 9.02 1.36
C SER A 29 21.11 9.65 1.09
N GLY A 30 21.16 10.85 0.49
CA GLY A 30 22.39 11.50 0.02
C GLY A 30 22.99 10.88 -1.26
N LYS A 31 22.40 9.79 -1.79
CA LYS A 31 22.83 9.14 -3.03
C LYS A 31 22.17 9.78 -4.24
N LYS A 32 22.77 9.62 -5.43
CA LYS A 32 22.10 9.93 -6.71
C LYS A 32 20.90 9.01 -6.92
N TYR A 33 19.83 9.49 -7.55
CA TYR A 33 18.59 8.73 -7.79
C TYR A 33 18.84 7.37 -8.44
N LYS A 34 19.65 7.33 -9.50
CA LYS A 34 20.05 6.08 -10.21
C LYS A 34 20.80 5.06 -9.36
N LYS A 35 21.32 5.46 -8.20
CA LYS A 35 22.05 4.61 -7.26
C LYS A 35 21.24 4.33 -5.98
N CYS A 36 19.95 4.68 -5.98
CA CYS A 36 19.06 4.55 -4.82
C CYS A 36 17.68 4.06 -5.28
N CYS A 37 16.61 4.87 -5.14
CA CYS A 37 15.24 4.44 -5.42
C CYS A 37 15.03 3.93 -6.85
N ALA A 38 15.78 4.43 -7.84
CA ALA A 38 15.68 3.89 -9.20
C ALA A 38 16.05 2.40 -9.31
N LEU A 39 16.99 1.91 -8.49
CA LEU A 39 17.38 0.49 -8.49
C LEU A 39 16.26 -0.41 -7.95
N ILE A 40 15.50 0.10 -6.98
CA ILE A 40 14.34 -0.58 -6.41
C ILE A 40 13.27 -0.72 -7.49
N ASP A 41 13.07 0.34 -8.27
CA ASP A 41 12.08 0.34 -9.35
C ASP A 41 12.51 -0.54 -10.54
N GLU A 42 13.80 -0.55 -10.87
CA GLU A 42 14.37 -1.40 -11.92
C GLU A 42 14.26 -2.89 -11.55
N ALA A 43 14.40 -3.25 -10.27
CA ALA A 43 14.27 -4.64 -9.79
C ALA A 43 12.83 -5.18 -9.85
N GLN A 44 11.83 -4.30 -9.71
CA GLN A 44 10.41 -4.62 -9.66
C GLN A 44 9.98 -5.67 -8.62
N THR A 45 10.83 -5.97 -7.64
CA THR A 45 10.50 -6.92 -6.57
C THR A 45 9.80 -6.26 -5.39
N ALA A 46 9.90 -4.93 -5.23
CA ALA A 46 9.23 -4.17 -4.17
C ALA A 46 7.73 -3.90 -4.37
N GLN A 47 7.09 -4.58 -5.33
CA GLN A 47 5.66 -4.51 -5.61
C GLN A 47 5.07 -5.88 -5.95
N LEU A 48 3.74 -5.97 -6.07
CA LEU A 48 3.07 -7.17 -6.55
C LEU A 48 3.41 -7.43 -8.03
N SER A 49 3.38 -8.70 -8.43
CA SER A 49 3.38 -9.07 -9.84
C SER A 49 2.12 -8.57 -10.55
N SER A 50 2.12 -8.51 -11.89
CA SER A 50 0.97 -8.01 -12.66
C SER A 50 -0.35 -8.76 -12.37
N ASP A 51 -0.29 -10.07 -12.21
CA ASP A 51 -1.47 -10.90 -11.94
C ASP A 51 -1.96 -10.72 -10.50
N GLU A 52 -1.04 -10.67 -9.53
CA GLU A 52 -1.36 -10.36 -8.14
C GLU A 52 -1.97 -8.96 -7.99
N CYS A 53 -1.44 -7.99 -8.72
CA CYS A 53 -1.93 -6.62 -8.74
C CYS A 53 -3.36 -6.54 -9.30
N ARG A 54 -3.65 -7.26 -10.40
CA ARG A 54 -5.01 -7.38 -10.94
C ARG A 54 -5.96 -8.03 -9.94
N LEU A 55 -5.54 -9.16 -9.35
CA LEU A 55 -6.32 -9.87 -8.34
C LEU A 55 -6.64 -8.95 -7.14
N PHE A 56 -5.65 -8.21 -6.65
CA PHE A 56 -5.82 -7.25 -5.57
C PHE A 56 -6.88 -6.19 -5.93
N TYR A 57 -6.72 -5.49 -7.06
CA TYR A 57 -7.65 -4.42 -7.43
C TYR A 57 -9.07 -4.89 -7.70
N GLU A 58 -9.25 -6.03 -8.38
CA GLU A 58 -10.59 -6.58 -8.60
C GLU A 58 -11.26 -6.97 -7.28
N THR A 59 -10.50 -7.54 -6.34
CA THR A 59 -11.01 -7.91 -5.00
C THR A 59 -11.37 -6.67 -4.20
N TRP A 60 -10.46 -5.68 -4.17
CA TRP A 60 -10.65 -4.40 -3.48
C TRP A 60 -11.86 -3.62 -4.02
N TYR A 61 -11.97 -3.46 -5.35
CA TYR A 61 -13.10 -2.75 -5.93
C TYR A 61 -14.42 -3.54 -5.89
N GLY A 62 -14.37 -4.87 -5.81
CA GLY A 62 -15.56 -5.68 -5.53
C GLY A 62 -16.13 -5.36 -4.15
N LEU A 63 -15.26 -5.38 -3.12
CA LEU A 63 -15.63 -5.01 -1.76
C LEU A 63 -16.12 -3.56 -1.67
N LEU A 64 -15.39 -2.59 -2.22
CA LEU A 64 -15.82 -1.18 -2.20
C LEU A 64 -17.10 -0.94 -3.02
N GLY A 65 -17.30 -1.70 -4.11
CA GLY A 65 -18.56 -1.69 -4.86
C GLY A 65 -19.74 -2.08 -3.99
N TYR A 66 -19.61 -3.19 -3.27
CA TYR A 66 -20.62 -3.65 -2.32
C TYR A 66 -20.88 -2.62 -1.21
N VAL A 67 -19.82 -2.12 -0.57
CA VAL A 67 -19.92 -1.08 0.48
C VAL A 67 -20.68 0.14 -0.03
N ASN A 68 -20.38 0.60 -1.25
CA ASN A 68 -21.05 1.75 -1.83
C ASN A 68 -22.52 1.47 -2.16
N GLU A 69 -22.86 0.28 -2.64
CA GLU A 69 -24.25 -0.13 -2.89
C GLU A 69 -25.07 -0.22 -1.59
N ARG A 70 -24.45 -0.67 -0.49
CA ARG A 70 -25.09 -0.79 0.83
C ARG A 70 -25.29 0.55 1.53
N LYS A 71 -24.28 1.42 1.49
CA LYS A 71 -24.28 2.69 2.25
C LYS A 71 -24.64 3.93 1.41
N GLY A 72 -24.66 3.81 0.08
CA GLY A 72 -25.00 4.93 -0.81
C GLY A 72 -24.02 6.11 -0.76
N VAL A 73 -22.74 5.86 -0.46
CA VAL A 73 -21.74 6.90 -0.16
C VAL A 73 -21.48 7.82 -1.35
N VAL A 74 -21.39 7.27 -2.55
CA VAL A 74 -21.25 8.03 -3.80
C VAL A 74 -22.24 7.55 -4.87
N LYS A 75 -22.66 8.48 -5.74
CA LYS A 75 -23.58 8.19 -6.85
C LYS A 75 -22.96 7.31 -7.96
N SER A 76 -21.64 7.25 -8.03
CA SER A 76 -20.93 6.50 -9.09
C SER A 76 -20.88 5.01 -8.75
N ARG A 77 -21.18 4.15 -9.72
CA ARG A 77 -21.06 2.70 -9.54
C ARG A 77 -19.60 2.25 -9.65
N ILE A 78 -19.07 1.70 -8.55
CA ILE A 78 -17.74 1.08 -8.50
C ILE A 78 -17.88 -0.36 -8.98
N ARG A 79 -17.09 -0.77 -9.98
CA ARG A 79 -17.11 -2.13 -10.53
C ARG A 79 -15.84 -2.87 -10.13
N ALA A 80 -15.94 -4.18 -9.92
CA ALA A 80 -14.82 -5.09 -9.61
C ALA A 80 -13.90 -5.31 -10.84
N LYS A 81 -13.31 -4.24 -11.37
CA LYS A 81 -12.41 -4.29 -12.53
C LYS A 81 -11.28 -3.29 -12.38
N TYR A 82 -10.18 -3.57 -13.05
CA TYR A 82 -9.03 -2.68 -13.15
C TYR A 82 -8.68 -2.37 -14.61
N PRO A 83 -8.43 -1.10 -14.98
CA PRO A 83 -8.60 0.11 -14.16
C PRO A 83 -10.08 0.40 -13.87
N ASN A 84 -10.34 1.01 -12.71
CA ASN A 84 -11.67 1.47 -12.34
C ASN A 84 -11.86 2.92 -12.83
N PRO A 85 -12.97 3.25 -13.53
CA PRO A 85 -13.20 4.61 -14.04
C PRO A 85 -13.65 5.60 -12.96
N VAL A 86 -13.93 5.15 -11.74
CA VAL A 86 -14.35 6.01 -10.65
C VAL A 86 -13.14 6.74 -10.08
N ASP A 87 -13.28 8.05 -9.94
CA ASP A 87 -12.29 8.97 -9.37
C ASP A 87 -11.81 8.57 -7.95
N ASP A 88 -10.52 8.73 -7.69
CA ASP A 88 -9.86 8.28 -6.45
C ASP A 88 -10.44 8.97 -5.20
N MET A 89 -10.86 10.24 -5.29
CA MET A 89 -11.48 10.94 -4.16
C MET A 89 -12.84 10.33 -3.79
N LYS A 90 -13.59 9.82 -4.78
CA LYS A 90 -14.83 9.07 -4.53
C LYS A 90 -14.54 7.69 -3.94
N ILE A 91 -13.53 6.98 -4.45
CA ILE A 91 -13.09 5.70 -3.90
C ILE A 91 -12.67 5.87 -2.43
N HIS A 92 -11.91 6.93 -2.13
CA HIS A 92 -11.47 7.24 -0.77
C HIS A 92 -12.65 7.41 0.21
N LYS A 93 -13.72 8.11 -0.18
CA LYS A 93 -14.92 8.25 0.66
C LYS A 93 -15.57 6.90 0.98
N VAL A 94 -15.63 6.00 0.01
CA VAL A 94 -16.18 4.64 0.21
C VAL A 94 -15.25 3.82 1.10
N ARG A 95 -13.93 3.96 0.92
CA ARG A 95 -12.92 3.36 1.80
C ARG A 95 -13.07 3.83 3.25
N GLU A 96 -13.33 5.11 3.50
CA GLU A 96 -13.61 5.58 4.86
C GLU A 96 -14.85 4.92 5.46
N ALA A 97 -15.92 4.78 4.67
CA ALA A 97 -17.14 4.10 5.12
C ALA A 97 -16.89 2.62 5.47
N LEU A 98 -16.04 1.92 4.70
CA LEU A 98 -15.62 0.55 5.01
C LEU A 98 -14.90 0.48 6.36
N TRP A 99 -13.89 1.32 6.58
CA TRP A 99 -13.07 1.22 7.80
C TRP A 99 -13.75 1.81 9.04
N ASN A 100 -14.81 2.62 8.88
CA ASN A 100 -15.68 3.02 9.98
C ASN A 100 -16.67 1.91 10.38
N ASP A 101 -16.94 0.96 9.50
CA ASP A 101 -17.83 -0.19 9.75
C ASP A 101 -17.28 -1.49 9.11
N PRO A 102 -16.23 -2.10 9.70
CA PRO A 102 -15.58 -3.29 9.14
C PRO A 102 -16.50 -4.52 9.04
N TYR A 103 -17.66 -4.52 9.71
CA TYR A 103 -18.67 -5.58 9.59
C TYR A 103 -19.24 -5.69 8.16
N LEU A 104 -19.12 -4.63 7.35
CA LEU A 104 -19.49 -4.68 5.94
C LEU A 104 -18.71 -5.72 5.13
N ILE A 105 -17.52 -6.11 5.59
CA ILE A 105 -16.78 -7.22 4.98
C ILE A 105 -17.48 -8.56 5.24
N ASP A 106 -17.99 -8.76 6.47
CA ASP A 106 -18.75 -9.96 6.82
C ASP A 106 -20.06 -10.02 6.01
N GLU A 107 -20.77 -8.89 5.86
CA GLU A 107 -21.93 -8.79 4.98
C GLU A 107 -21.58 -9.12 3.51
N TYR A 108 -20.47 -8.58 2.99
CA TYR A 108 -20.02 -8.83 1.61
C TYR A 108 -19.73 -10.31 1.36
N LEU A 109 -19.01 -10.96 2.28
CA LEU A 109 -18.67 -12.38 2.22
C LEU A 109 -19.90 -13.29 2.24
N ASN A 110 -20.97 -12.88 2.93
CA ASN A 110 -22.21 -13.65 3.03
C ASN A 110 -23.18 -13.39 1.85
N ALA A 111 -23.14 -12.18 1.28
CA ALA A 111 -24.11 -11.75 0.27
C ALA A 111 -23.63 -11.94 -1.18
N THR A 112 -22.34 -12.17 -1.41
CA THR A 112 -21.75 -12.18 -2.75
C THR A 112 -21.10 -13.52 -3.05
N GLU A 113 -21.44 -14.12 -4.20
CA GLU A 113 -20.73 -15.29 -4.71
C GLU A 113 -19.37 -14.87 -5.26
N LEU A 114 -18.29 -15.42 -4.68
CA LEU A 114 -16.91 -15.06 -4.99
C LEU A 114 -16.07 -16.33 -5.21
N PRO A 115 -15.04 -16.28 -6.08
CA PRO A 115 -14.02 -17.32 -6.12
C PRO A 115 -13.37 -17.50 -4.75
N GLN A 116 -13.04 -18.75 -4.38
CA GLN A 116 -12.45 -19.08 -3.08
C GLN A 116 -11.20 -18.25 -2.76
N GLU A 117 -10.34 -18.01 -3.75
CA GLU A 117 -9.14 -17.18 -3.57
C GLU A 117 -9.47 -15.75 -3.09
N LYS A 118 -10.55 -15.14 -3.60
CA LYS A 118 -10.98 -13.80 -3.16
C LYS A 118 -11.61 -13.85 -1.77
N ILE A 119 -12.34 -14.92 -1.44
CA ILE A 119 -12.91 -15.14 -0.10
C ILE A 119 -11.78 -15.19 0.94
N ASP A 120 -10.73 -15.96 0.69
CA ASP A 120 -9.62 -16.14 1.63
C ASP A 120 -8.87 -14.83 1.86
N ILE A 121 -8.60 -14.07 0.78
CA ILE A 121 -7.99 -12.73 0.86
C ILE A 121 -8.84 -11.78 1.71
N VAL A 122 -10.15 -11.70 1.44
CA VAL A 122 -11.05 -10.76 2.11
C VAL A 122 -11.26 -11.13 3.59
N LYS A 123 -11.27 -12.43 3.92
CA LYS A 123 -11.27 -12.90 5.31
C LYS A 123 -10.03 -12.44 6.06
N LEU A 124 -8.84 -12.58 5.46
CA LEU A 124 -7.61 -12.09 6.06
C LEU A 124 -7.63 -10.56 6.25
N TRP A 125 -8.16 -9.80 5.30
CA TRP A 125 -8.36 -8.35 5.50
C TRP A 125 -9.29 -8.06 6.68
N ARG A 126 -10.34 -8.84 6.86
CA ARG A 126 -11.28 -8.67 7.97
C ARG A 126 -10.65 -8.91 9.34
N THR A 127 -9.79 -9.91 9.47
CA THR A 127 -9.27 -10.35 10.77
C THR A 127 -7.89 -9.79 11.11
N ASN A 128 -7.05 -9.53 10.11
CA ASN A 128 -5.61 -9.29 10.30
C ASN A 128 -5.13 -7.94 9.74
N HIS A 129 -6.03 -7.05 9.28
CA HIS A 129 -5.62 -5.70 8.89
C HIS A 129 -5.07 -4.90 10.08
N ILE A 130 -4.15 -3.98 9.81
CA ILE A 130 -3.63 -3.04 10.81
C ILE A 130 -3.84 -1.63 10.28
N LYS A 131 -4.82 -0.91 10.84
CA LYS A 131 -5.05 0.52 10.57
C LYS A 131 -4.27 1.36 11.58
N GLY A 132 -3.56 2.37 11.12
CA GLY A 132 -2.95 3.34 12.02
C GLY A 132 -1.90 4.23 11.38
N ASP A 133 -1.14 4.87 12.28
CA ASP A 133 0.01 5.70 11.95
C ASP A 133 1.28 4.85 11.87
N PHE A 134 2.06 5.12 10.84
CA PHE A 134 3.32 4.46 10.58
C PHE A 134 4.38 5.48 10.20
N PHE A 135 5.63 5.06 10.32
CA PHE A 135 6.76 5.82 9.81
C PHE A 135 7.51 4.98 8.79
N ILE A 136 7.61 5.45 7.54
CA ILE A 136 8.48 4.84 6.55
C ILE A 136 9.91 5.25 6.86
N PHE A 137 10.81 4.29 7.05
CA PHE A 137 12.21 4.55 7.43
C PHE A 137 13.21 4.19 6.35
N GLU A 138 12.90 3.18 5.56
CA GLU A 138 13.86 2.63 4.62
C GLU A 138 13.15 2.04 3.41
N TYR A 139 13.79 2.17 2.26
CA TYR A 139 13.42 1.44 1.06
C TYR A 139 14.49 0.40 0.77
N THR A 140 14.10 -0.87 0.80
CA THR A 140 14.94 -2.01 0.44
C THR A 140 14.57 -2.50 -0.96
N PRO A 141 15.36 -3.39 -1.60
CA PRO A 141 14.98 -3.97 -2.88
C PRO A 141 13.63 -4.69 -2.85
N GLU A 142 13.26 -5.31 -1.72
CA GLU A 142 12.05 -6.14 -1.62
C GLU A 142 10.84 -5.44 -1.01
N TYR A 143 11.04 -4.43 -0.15
CA TYR A 143 9.97 -3.82 0.63
C TYR A 143 10.32 -2.38 1.02
N ALA A 144 9.30 -1.55 1.28
CA ALA A 144 9.44 -0.42 2.19
C ALA A 144 9.34 -0.92 3.63
N VAL A 145 10.24 -0.46 4.49
CA VAL A 145 10.23 -0.81 5.92
C VAL A 145 9.51 0.30 6.67
N VAL A 146 8.41 -0.06 7.31
CA VAL A 146 7.59 0.84 8.10
C VAL A 146 7.62 0.44 9.57
N LEU A 147 7.78 1.44 10.45
CA LEU A 147 7.62 1.29 11.89
C LEU A 147 6.16 1.55 12.25
N GLY A 148 5.57 0.67 13.05
CA GLY A 148 4.26 0.88 13.64
C GLY A 148 4.11 0.07 14.93
N SER A 149 3.06 0.36 15.70
CA SER A 149 2.76 -0.39 16.91
C SER A 149 1.87 -1.60 16.60
N ASN A 150 2.17 -2.75 17.18
CA ASN A 150 1.29 -3.92 17.10
C ASN A 150 0.10 -3.80 18.08
N ALA A 151 -0.79 -4.81 18.09
CA ALA A 151 -1.95 -4.85 18.99
C ALA A 151 -1.62 -4.83 20.49
N LYS A 152 -0.37 -5.11 20.88
CA LYS A 152 0.12 -5.03 22.27
C LYS A 152 0.78 -3.68 22.59
N GLY A 153 0.80 -2.75 21.64
CA GLY A 153 1.48 -1.46 21.78
C GLY A 153 3.01 -1.54 21.64
N GLU A 154 3.54 -2.64 21.13
CA GLU A 154 4.98 -2.81 20.93
C GLU A 154 5.39 -2.29 19.55
N ASP A 155 6.52 -1.58 19.49
CA ASP A 155 7.12 -1.12 18.24
C ASP A 155 7.62 -2.28 17.39
N ARG A 156 7.09 -2.40 16.16
CA ARG A 156 7.44 -3.44 15.20
C ARG A 156 7.77 -2.84 13.84
N LEU A 157 8.62 -3.54 13.10
CA LEU A 157 8.91 -3.22 11.70
C LEU A 157 8.10 -4.13 10.80
N TYR A 158 7.48 -3.54 9.78
CA TYR A 158 6.74 -4.24 8.74
C TYR A 158 7.38 -3.97 7.37
N GLY A 159 7.58 -5.02 6.60
CA GLY A 159 8.01 -4.94 5.21
C GLY A 159 6.79 -4.91 4.30
N ILE A 160 6.48 -3.74 3.73
CA ILE A 160 5.32 -3.55 2.87
C ILE A 160 5.73 -3.48 1.41
N LYS A 161 4.99 -4.18 0.54
CA LYS A 161 5.14 -4.07 -0.91
C LYS A 161 4.17 -3.05 -1.48
N GLY A 162 4.59 -2.43 -2.58
CA GLY A 162 3.73 -1.69 -3.47
C GLY A 162 2.68 -2.58 -4.15
N ILE A 163 1.57 -2.00 -4.60
CA ILE A 163 0.56 -2.75 -5.37
C ILE A 163 0.93 -2.74 -6.85
N SER A 164 0.79 -1.60 -7.53
CA SER A 164 1.17 -1.43 -8.94
C SER A 164 2.58 -0.86 -9.13
N THR A 165 3.12 -0.20 -8.11
CA THR A 165 4.46 0.40 -8.11
C THR A 165 4.99 0.35 -6.69
N SER A 166 6.32 0.30 -6.55
CA SER A 166 6.97 0.32 -5.24
C SER A 166 6.55 1.54 -4.41
N VAL A 167 6.54 1.43 -3.09
CA VAL A 167 6.25 2.57 -2.20
C VAL A 167 7.33 3.66 -2.33
N ALA A 168 8.58 3.27 -2.60
CA ALA A 168 9.69 4.18 -2.85
C ALA A 168 9.41 5.11 -4.04
N ASN A 169 8.92 4.54 -5.14
CA ASN A 169 8.49 5.32 -6.28
C ASN A 169 7.22 6.09 -5.97
N ALA A 170 6.29 5.48 -5.21
CA ALA A 170 5.00 6.09 -4.91
C ALA A 170 5.12 7.43 -4.18
N MET A 171 6.03 7.51 -3.21
CA MET A 171 6.16 8.66 -2.31
C MET A 171 7.08 9.75 -2.87
N HIS A 172 8.29 9.42 -3.35
CA HIS A 172 9.32 10.42 -3.70
C HIS A 172 9.54 11.48 -2.59
N GLU A 173 9.51 11.06 -1.33
CA GLU A 173 9.63 11.94 -0.16
C GLU A 173 10.80 11.57 0.74
N ARG A 174 11.32 12.56 1.48
CA ARG A 174 12.42 12.38 2.43
C ARG A 174 11.99 11.50 3.61
N LEU A 175 12.88 10.62 4.05
CA LEU A 175 12.66 9.74 5.21
C LEU A 175 13.29 10.30 6.51
N PRO A 176 12.72 10.01 7.70
CA PRO A 176 11.49 9.23 7.91
C PRO A 176 10.23 10.00 7.49
N LEU A 177 9.26 9.29 6.93
CA LEU A 177 7.98 9.86 6.48
C LEU A 177 6.84 9.32 7.35
N HIS A 178 6.09 10.21 8.00
CA HIS A 178 4.88 9.84 8.73
C HIS A 178 3.73 9.61 7.76
N VAL A 179 3.07 8.45 7.89
CA VAL A 179 1.98 8.05 7.03
C VAL A 179 0.85 7.40 7.80
N GLU A 180 -0.39 7.69 7.42
CA GLU A 180 -1.58 6.98 7.88
C GLU A 180 -2.05 6.04 6.76
N THR A 181 -2.21 4.75 7.06
CA THR A 181 -2.69 3.76 6.08
C THR A 181 -3.29 2.54 6.78
N VAL A 182 -3.77 1.58 5.99
CA VAL A 182 -4.18 0.25 6.47
C VAL A 182 -3.29 -0.78 5.82
N LEU A 183 -2.51 -1.49 6.63
CA LEU A 183 -1.74 -2.64 6.20
C LEU A 183 -2.67 -3.83 6.02
N LEU A 184 -2.54 -4.51 4.88
CA LEU A 184 -3.38 -5.64 4.49
C LEU A 184 -2.51 -6.88 4.21
N PRO A 185 -2.87 -8.05 4.76
CA PRO A 185 -2.33 -9.33 4.31
C PRO A 185 -2.72 -9.62 2.86
N PHE A 186 -1.77 -10.12 2.06
CA PHE A 186 -2.03 -10.55 0.69
C PHE A 186 -0.99 -11.57 0.23
N LYS A 187 -1.39 -12.84 0.14
CA LYS A 187 -0.55 -13.94 -0.40
C LYS A 187 0.86 -13.98 0.21
N ASN A 188 0.93 -14.11 1.53
CA ASN A 188 2.15 -14.10 2.36
C ASN A 188 2.98 -12.80 2.28
N LYS A 189 2.35 -11.69 1.91
CA LYS A 189 2.95 -10.36 1.81
C LYS A 189 2.10 -9.38 2.60
N ILE A 190 2.70 -8.23 2.93
CA ILE A 190 1.96 -7.08 3.43
C ILE A 190 1.90 -6.04 2.32
N VAL A 191 0.69 -5.57 2.01
CA VAL A 191 0.43 -4.43 1.14
C VAL A 191 -0.36 -3.38 1.94
N TYR A 192 -0.86 -2.36 1.27
CA TYR A 192 -1.74 -1.35 1.86
C TYR A 192 -3.06 -1.26 1.08
N ASP A 193 -4.03 -0.51 1.59
CA ASP A 193 -5.39 -0.42 1.04
C ASP A 193 -5.54 0.58 -0.13
N CYS A 194 -4.49 0.73 -0.94
CA CYS A 194 -4.32 1.74 -1.99
C CYS A 194 -4.15 3.19 -1.51
N PHE A 195 -4.45 3.51 -0.25
CA PHE A 195 -4.39 4.88 0.25
C PHE A 195 -3.30 5.02 1.31
N ILE A 196 -2.47 6.03 1.13
CA ILE A 196 -1.48 6.44 2.12
C ILE A 196 -1.66 7.93 2.32
N GLY A 197 -2.21 8.31 3.47
CA GLY A 197 -2.26 9.70 3.91
C GLY A 197 -0.86 10.12 4.38
N THR A 198 -0.38 11.26 3.92
CA THR A 198 0.91 11.81 4.37
C THR A 198 0.64 13.07 5.18
N ASN A 199 1.31 13.19 6.34
CA ASN A 199 1.36 14.45 7.07
C ASN A 199 2.73 15.08 6.80
N SER A 200 2.75 16.27 6.20
CA SER A 200 3.98 17.03 5.88
C SER A 200 4.63 17.65 7.13
N ILE A 201 4.80 16.88 8.20
CA ILE A 201 5.51 17.32 9.41
C ILE A 201 6.99 17.05 9.18
N GLY A 202 7.79 18.11 9.05
CA GLY A 202 9.25 18.00 9.01
C GLY A 202 9.79 17.61 10.39
N PHE A 203 10.61 16.56 10.46
CA PHE A 203 11.27 16.14 11.70
C PHE A 203 12.61 16.87 11.88
N GLY A 204 12.80 17.50 13.03
CA GLY A 204 14.13 18.00 13.45
C GLY A 204 15.07 16.86 13.84
N ASP A 205 16.38 17.15 13.89
CA ASP A 205 17.42 16.13 14.11
C ASP A 205 17.23 15.30 15.40
N GLY A 206 16.76 15.93 16.49
CA GLY A 206 16.47 15.23 17.74
C GLY A 206 15.33 14.21 17.61
N ALA A 207 14.25 14.57 16.91
CA ALA A 207 13.13 13.66 16.65
C ALA A 207 13.56 12.50 15.73
N ILE A 208 14.35 12.80 14.69
CA ILE A 208 14.92 11.78 13.80
C ILE A 208 15.81 10.80 14.59
N ALA A 209 16.66 11.30 15.50
CA ALA A 209 17.54 10.46 16.32
C ALA A 209 16.73 9.53 17.25
N MET A 210 15.67 10.05 17.88
CA MET A 210 14.76 9.25 18.71
C MET A 210 14.08 8.16 17.89
N LEU A 211 13.50 8.52 16.74
CA LEU A 211 12.82 7.61 15.82
C LEU A 211 13.76 6.50 15.32
N ARG A 212 15.01 6.82 14.98
CA ARG A 212 16.03 5.83 14.63
C ARG A 212 16.33 4.86 15.78
N GLY A 213 16.44 5.37 17.01
CA GLY A 213 16.65 4.54 18.19
C GLY A 213 15.50 3.56 18.44
N ILE A 214 14.25 3.95 18.15
CA ILE A 214 13.09 3.05 18.21
C ILE A 214 13.19 1.99 17.12
N CYS A 215 13.49 2.39 15.88
CA CYS A 215 13.68 1.45 14.77
C CYS A 215 14.77 0.41 15.03
N ASP A 216 15.93 0.82 15.56
CA ASP A 216 17.03 -0.09 15.85
C ASP A 216 16.63 -1.12 16.91
N LYS A 217 15.86 -0.71 17.93
CA LYS A 217 15.30 -1.63 18.93
C LYS A 217 14.31 -2.60 18.30
N ALA A 218 13.37 -2.10 17.50
CA ALA A 218 12.35 -2.89 16.82
C ALA A 218 12.98 -3.91 15.84
N ARG A 219 14.05 -3.51 15.15
CA ARG A 219 14.82 -4.33 14.20
C ARG A 219 15.40 -5.59 14.83
N ARG A 220 15.68 -5.59 16.14
CA ARG A 220 16.13 -6.79 16.87
C ARG A 220 15.08 -7.90 16.91
N HIS A 221 13.82 -7.56 16.67
CA HIS A 221 12.73 -8.53 16.55
C HIS A 221 12.46 -8.98 15.10
N GLY A 222 13.31 -8.57 14.15
CA GLY A 222 13.11 -8.82 12.72
C GLY A 222 12.12 -7.87 12.07
N ILE A 223 11.93 -8.06 10.77
CA ILE A 223 10.94 -7.34 9.95
C ILE A 223 9.82 -8.32 9.64
N ILE A 224 8.60 -7.96 10.00
CA ILE A 224 7.39 -8.75 9.74
C ILE A 224 7.01 -8.54 8.27
N THR A 225 6.99 -9.59 7.46
CA THR A 225 6.69 -9.51 6.02
C THR A 225 5.39 -10.21 5.63
N SER A 226 4.68 -10.80 6.58
CA SER A 226 3.35 -11.41 6.39
C SER A 226 2.47 -11.16 7.62
N LEU A 227 1.17 -10.99 7.39
CA LEU A 227 0.13 -10.91 8.42
C LEU A 227 -0.87 -12.07 8.33
N ASP A 228 -0.60 -13.07 7.49
CA ASP A 228 -1.47 -14.23 7.27
C ASP A 228 -1.57 -15.11 8.54
#